data_AF-A0A1W1H9P6-F1
#
_entry.id   AF-A0A1W1H9P6-F1
#
_cell.length_a   1.000
_cell.length_b   1.000
_cell.length_c   1.000
_cell.angle_alpha   90.00
_cell.angle_beta   90.00
_cell.angle_gamma   90.00
#
_symmetry.space_group_name_H-M   'P 1'
#
loop_
_entity.id
_entity.type
_entity.pdbx_description
1 polymer ?
#
loop_
_entity_poly.entity_id
_entity_poly.type
_entity_poly.pdbx_seq_one_letter_code
_entity_poly.pdbx_strand_id
1 'polypeptide(L)'
;MANSMKQYIKEMKDIQERHIAILGDPALINVPLDMNTMLFERKRAFENLRNSISMTPASSRNPFRNDINNILEKNEQLTLIIDKKKQELSAMLSRNAKGKKVLNGYRHGNPKASRFMNTSG
;
A
#
# COMPACT_ATOMS: atom_id res chain seq x y z
N MET A 1 7.06 -17.60 -27.83
CA MET A 1 7.55 -16.53 -26.93
C MET A 1 6.59 -15.34 -26.81
N ALA A 2 5.95 -14.85 -27.88
CA ALA A 2 5.00 -13.72 -27.75
C ALA A 2 3.77 -14.02 -26.86
N ASN A 3 3.25 -15.26 -26.88
CA ASN A 3 2.11 -15.65 -26.03
C ASN A 3 2.41 -15.60 -24.52
N SER A 4 3.64 -15.89 -24.09
CA SER A 4 4.00 -15.83 -22.68
C SER A 4 4.10 -14.38 -22.17
N MET A 5 4.62 -13.45 -22.98
CA MET A 5 4.68 -12.03 -22.60
C MET A 5 3.28 -11.43 -22.42
N LYS A 6 2.37 -11.72 -23.35
CA LYS A 6 0.97 -11.26 -23.26
C LYS A 6 0.29 -11.81 -22.01
N GLN A 7 0.56 -13.06 -21.64
CA GLN A 7 0.03 -13.69 -20.43
C GLN A 7 0.56 -13.01 -19.16
N TYR A 8 1.87 -12.75 -19.06
CA TYR A 8 2.45 -12.08 -17.90
C TYR A 8 1.99 -10.62 -17.77
N ILE A 9 1.79 -9.92 -18.89
CA ILE A 9 1.21 -8.57 -18.89
C ILE A 9 -0.22 -8.60 -18.34
N LYS A 10 -1.04 -9.57 -18.78
CA LYS A 10 -2.40 -9.73 -18.29
C LYS A 10 -2.42 -10.03 -16.80
N GLU A 11 -1.62 -11.00 -16.35
CA GLU A 11 -1.49 -11.36 -14.93
C GLU A 11 -1.12 -10.14 -14.07
N MET A 12 -0.14 -9.35 -14.53
CA MET A 12 0.29 -8.14 -13.82
C MET A 12 -0.82 -7.09 -13.72
N LYS A 13 -1.58 -6.87 -14.80
CA LYS A 13 -2.71 -5.92 -14.81
C LYS A 13 -3.82 -6.39 -13.85
N ASP A 14 -4.19 -7.66 -13.90
CA ASP A 14 -5.22 -8.26 -13.04
C ASP A 14 -4.83 -8.14 -11.54
N ILE A 15 -3.55 -8.36 -11.20
CA ILE A 15 -3.03 -8.19 -9.84
C ILE A 15 -3.09 -6.71 -9.42
N GLN A 16 -2.67 -5.79 -10.27
CA GLN A 16 -2.69 -4.36 -9.95
C GLN A 16 -4.11 -3.84 -9.73
N GLU A 17 -5.06 -4.22 -10.58
CA GLU A 17 -6.46 -3.81 -10.45
C GLU A 17 -7.08 -4.33 -9.16
N ARG A 18 -6.82 -5.60 -8.82
CA ARG A 18 -7.27 -6.18 -7.54
C ARG A 18 -6.67 -5.44 -6.34
N HIS A 19 -5.37 -5.13 -6.39
CA HIS A 19 -4.70 -4.42 -5.30
C HIS A 19 -5.19 -2.98 -5.15
N ILE A 20 -5.46 -2.28 -6.25
CA ILE A 20 -6.02 -0.93 -6.22
C ILE A 20 -7.43 -0.96 -5.62
N ALA A 21 -8.29 -1.91 -6.02
CA ALA A 21 -9.64 -2.03 -5.48
C ALA A 21 -9.62 -2.25 -3.96
N ILE A 22 -8.75 -3.14 -3.48
CA ILE A 22 -8.61 -3.45 -2.06
C ILE A 22 -8.05 -2.26 -1.26
N LEU A 23 -6.97 -1.63 -1.74
CA LEU A 23 -6.31 -0.54 -1.01
C LEU A 23 -7.07 0.80 -1.14
N GLY A 24 -7.86 0.94 -2.20
CA GLY A 24 -8.66 2.11 -2.51
C GLY A 24 -10.00 2.13 -1.79
N ASP A 25 -10.52 0.98 -1.32
CA ASP A 25 -11.77 0.91 -0.57
C ASP A 25 -11.52 1.01 0.95
N PRO A 26 -11.96 2.09 1.61
CA PRO A 26 -11.85 2.24 3.06
C PRO A 26 -12.65 1.19 3.86
N ALA A 27 -13.70 0.60 3.28
CA ALA A 27 -14.52 -0.42 3.92
C ALA A 27 -13.83 -1.79 3.99
N LEU A 28 -12.88 -2.06 3.09
CA LEU A 28 -12.10 -3.30 3.05
C LEU A 28 -10.87 -3.30 3.98
N ILE A 29 -10.61 -2.19 4.69
CA ILE A 29 -9.53 -2.08 5.68
C ILE A 29 -9.65 -3.13 6.81
N ASN A 30 -10.86 -3.58 7.12
CA ASN A 30 -11.14 -4.57 8.16
C ASN A 30 -11.10 -6.02 7.66
N VAL A 31 -10.90 -6.25 6.36
CA VAL A 31 -10.61 -7.59 5.86
C VAL A 31 -9.18 -7.94 6.31
N PRO A 32 -8.91 -9.15 6.83
CA PRO A 32 -7.55 -9.60 7.11
C PRO A 32 -6.78 -9.68 5.79
N LEU A 33 -6.23 -8.55 5.39
CA LEU A 33 -5.51 -8.42 4.16
C LEU A 33 -4.07 -8.77 4.45
N ASP A 34 -3.64 -9.95 4.01
CA ASP A 34 -2.24 -10.31 4.10
C ASP A 34 -1.44 -9.49 3.09
N MET A 35 -1.02 -8.30 3.55
CA MET A 35 -0.14 -7.41 2.81
C MET A 35 1.13 -8.13 2.34
N ASN A 36 1.61 -9.13 3.08
CA ASN A 36 2.76 -9.92 2.66
C ASN A 36 2.43 -10.79 1.45
N THR A 37 1.24 -11.41 1.43
CA THR A 37 0.76 -12.17 0.26
C THR A 37 0.63 -11.26 -0.96
N MET A 38 0.02 -10.09 -0.84
CA MET A 38 -0.08 -9.13 -1.96
C MET A 38 1.29 -8.67 -2.48
N LEU A 39 2.23 -8.37 -1.56
CA LEU A 39 3.59 -7.98 -1.93
C LEU A 39 4.33 -9.13 -2.63
N PHE A 40 4.14 -10.36 -2.14
CA PHE A 40 4.74 -11.55 -2.74
C PHE A 40 4.19 -11.80 -4.14
N GLU A 41 2.87 -11.80 -4.33
CA GLU A 41 2.21 -11.97 -5.64
C GLU A 41 2.70 -10.93 -6.64
N ARG A 42 2.72 -9.64 -6.23
CA ARG A 42 3.18 -8.54 -7.08
C ARG A 42 4.65 -8.70 -7.45
N LYS A 43 5.52 -9.04 -6.48
CA LYS A 43 6.96 -9.24 -6.73
C LYS A 43 7.20 -10.38 -7.73
N ARG A 44 6.53 -11.51 -7.51
CA ARG A 44 6.60 -12.67 -8.40
C ARG A 44 6.16 -12.33 -9.82
N ALA A 45 5.03 -11.63 -9.98
CA ALA A 45 4.53 -11.23 -11.29
C ALA A 45 5.49 -10.29 -12.03
N PHE A 46 6.12 -9.34 -11.32
CA PHE A 46 7.15 -8.47 -11.89
C PHE A 46 8.40 -9.25 -12.32
N GLU A 47 8.86 -10.19 -11.50
CA GLU A 47 10.02 -11.04 -11.86
C GLU A 47 9.73 -11.87 -13.11
N ASN A 48 8.54 -12.47 -13.20
CA ASN A 48 8.11 -13.22 -14.38
C ASN A 48 8.06 -12.33 -15.63
N LEU A 49 7.47 -11.14 -15.54
CA LEU A 49 7.41 -10.18 -16.65
C LEU A 49 8.81 -9.72 -17.07
N ARG A 50 9.68 -9.40 -16.11
CA ARG A 50 11.07 -9.01 -16.35
C ARG A 50 11.85 -10.11 -17.08
N ASN A 51 11.71 -11.35 -16.62
CA ASN A 51 12.37 -12.51 -17.24
C ASN A 51 11.83 -12.75 -18.67
N SER A 52 10.53 -12.59 -18.88
CA SER A 52 9.97 -12.67 -20.24
C SER A 52 10.49 -11.55 -21.15
N ILE A 53 10.68 -10.33 -20.64
CA ILE A 53 11.25 -9.21 -21.39
C ILE A 53 12.71 -9.46 -21.75
N SER A 54 13.53 -9.93 -20.81
CA SER A 54 14.95 -10.20 -21.05
C SER A 54 15.16 -11.29 -22.11
N MET A 55 14.31 -12.33 -22.10
CA MET A 55 14.36 -13.43 -23.07
C MET A 55 13.75 -13.10 -24.45
N THR A 56 13.02 -11.99 -24.59
CA THR A 56 12.36 -11.62 -25.85
C THR A 56 13.23 -10.63 -26.63
N PRO A 57 13.48 -10.82 -27.95
CA PRO A 57 14.22 -9.86 -28.77
C PRO A 57 13.55 -8.48 -28.81
N ALA A 58 14.34 -7.41 -28.87
CA ALA A 58 13.83 -6.03 -28.82
C ALA A 58 12.77 -5.72 -29.90
N SER A 59 12.94 -6.25 -31.11
CA SER A 59 11.96 -6.13 -32.21
C SER A 59 10.59 -6.71 -31.86
N SER A 60 10.54 -7.74 -31.03
CA SER A 60 9.31 -8.40 -30.57
C SER A 60 8.69 -7.75 -29.33
N ARG A 61 9.39 -6.82 -28.66
CA ARG A 61 8.90 -6.08 -27.47
C ARG A 61 8.08 -4.84 -27.84
N ASN A 62 8.33 -4.26 -29.02
CA ASN A 62 7.70 -3.03 -29.48
C ASN A 62 6.15 -3.01 -29.32
N PRO A 63 5.41 -4.07 -29.71
CA PRO A 63 3.95 -4.08 -29.53
C PRO A 63 3.48 -4.05 -28.07
N PHE A 64 4.34 -4.42 -27.11
CA PHE A 64 4.02 -4.46 -25.68
C PHE A 64 4.53 -3.23 -24.92
N ARG A 65 5.20 -2.29 -25.59
CA ARG A 65 5.86 -1.14 -24.93
C ARG A 65 4.87 -0.29 -24.13
N ASN A 66 3.71 0.02 -24.72
CA ASN A 66 2.67 0.81 -24.05
C ASN A 66 2.08 0.06 -22.86
N ASP A 67 1.87 -1.25 -22.99
CA ASP A 67 1.38 -2.08 -21.89
C ASP A 67 2.35 -2.13 -20.71
N ILE A 68 3.64 -2.24 -20.99
CA ILE A 68 4.69 -2.22 -19.97
C ILE A 68 4.74 -0.86 -19.28
N ASN A 69 4.67 0.24 -20.04
CA ASN A 69 4.63 1.60 -19.47
C ASN A 69 3.40 1.77 -18.56
N ASN A 70 2.22 1.34 -18.99
CA ASN A 70 1.00 1.40 -18.19
C ASN A 70 1.13 0.58 -16.88
N ILE A 71 1.79 -0.57 -16.94
CA ILE A 71 2.09 -1.38 -15.74
C ILE A 71 2.98 -0.59 -14.78
N LEU A 72 3.99 0.13 -15.27
CA LEU A 72 4.88 0.93 -14.44
C LEU A 72 4.13 2.12 -13.81
N GLU A 73 3.29 2.83 -14.57
CA GLU A 73 2.48 3.93 -14.06
C GLU A 73 1.50 3.46 -12.97
N LYS A 74 0.76 2.38 -13.20
CA LYS A 74 -0.13 1.77 -12.18
C LYS A 74 0.66 1.32 -10.95
N ASN A 75 1.90 0.87 -11.14
CA ASN A 75 2.78 0.46 -10.05
C ASN A 75 3.17 1.65 -9.16
N GLU A 76 3.48 2.81 -9.76
CA GLU A 76 3.73 4.05 -9.02
C GLU A 76 2.51 4.51 -8.23
N GLN A 77 1.32 4.50 -8.85
CA GLN A 77 0.07 4.82 -8.16
C GLN A 77 -0.17 3.94 -6.93
N LEU A 78 0.03 2.63 -7.07
CA LEU A 78 -0.06 1.69 -5.95
C LEU A 78 0.94 2.00 -4.82
N THR A 79 2.17 2.38 -5.17
CA THR A 79 3.18 2.76 -4.18
C THR A 79 2.74 3.99 -3.38
N LEU A 80 2.20 5.01 -4.06
CA LEU A 80 1.67 6.21 -3.41
C LEU A 80 0.52 5.89 -2.44
N ILE A 81 -0.40 5.00 -2.84
CA ILE A 81 -1.52 4.57 -1.99
C ILE A 81 -0.99 3.86 -0.73
N ILE A 82 -0.04 2.94 -0.90
CA ILE A 82 0.56 2.19 0.23
C ILE A 82 1.27 3.15 1.19
N ASP A 83 2.03 4.12 0.68
CA ASP A 83 2.77 5.06 1.53
C ASP A 83 1.83 5.98 2.31
N LYS A 84 0.75 6.45 1.68
CA LYS A 84 -0.31 7.19 2.37
C LYS A 84 -0.92 6.36 3.51
N LYS A 85 -1.25 5.08 3.25
CA LYS A 85 -1.79 4.18 4.28
C LYS A 85 -0.81 3.93 5.43
N LYS A 86 0.49 3.78 5.15
CA LYS A 86 1.51 3.68 6.19
C LYS A 86 1.56 4.92 7.08
N GLN A 87 1.46 6.11 6.50
CA GLN A 87 1.41 7.37 7.25
C GLN A 87 0.15 7.46 8.14
N GLU A 88 -1.01 7.10 7.59
CA GLU A 88 -2.28 7.05 8.34
C GLU A 88 -2.18 6.09 9.54
N LEU A 89 -1.67 4.87 9.32
CA LEU A 89 -1.46 3.87 10.37
C LEU A 89 -0.47 4.35 11.43
N SER A 90 0.64 4.96 11.03
CA SER A 90 1.64 5.52 11.95
C SER A 90 1.04 6.64 12.83
N ALA A 91 0.21 7.50 12.24
CA ALA A 91 -0.51 8.53 12.97
C ALA A 91 -1.52 7.94 13.96
N MET A 92 -2.27 6.90 13.57
CA MET A 92 -3.20 6.19 14.45
C MET A 92 -2.48 5.51 15.62
N LEU A 93 -1.37 4.81 15.37
CA LEU A 93 -0.55 4.19 16.41
C LEU A 93 0.01 5.23 17.37
N SER A 94 0.45 6.38 16.86
CA SER A 94 0.92 7.50 17.68
C SER A 94 -0.19 8.09 18.56
N ARG A 95 -1.41 8.24 18.03
CA ARG A 95 -2.60 8.67 18.79
C ARG A 95 -2.98 7.66 19.88
N ASN A 96 -2.99 6.37 19.55
CA ASN A 96 -3.26 5.30 20.51
C ASN A 96 -2.19 5.24 21.62
N ALA A 97 -0.91 5.43 21.28
CA ALA A 97 0.16 5.51 22.27
C ALA A 97 -0.01 6.71 23.22
N LYS A 98 -0.40 7.88 22.70
CA LYS A 98 -0.75 9.06 23.51
C LYS A 98 -1.96 8.79 24.41
N GLY A 99 -3.04 8.22 23.87
CA GLY A 99 -4.22 7.84 24.64
C GLY A 99 -3.91 6.85 25.77
N LYS A 100 -3.06 5.84 25.49
CA LYS A 100 -2.59 4.88 26.51
C LYS A 100 -1.76 5.55 27.61
N LYS A 101 -0.87 6.50 27.26
CA LYS A 101 -0.13 7.29 28.25
C LYS A 101 -1.05 8.14 29.14
N VAL A 102 -2.05 8.79 28.55
CA VAL A 102 -3.05 9.59 29.28
C VAL A 102 -3.86 8.71 30.23
N LEU A 103 -4.37 7.56 29.77
CA LEU A 103 -5.10 6.60 30.60
C LEU A 103 -4.25 6.02 31.74
N ASN A 104 -2.98 5.71 31.47
CA ASN A 104 -2.04 5.29 32.52
C ASN A 104 -1.75 6.41 33.53
N GLY A 105 -1.67 7.67 33.07
CA GLY A 105 -1.59 8.84 33.94
C GLY A 105 -2.79 8.95 34.87
N TYR A 106 -4.01 8.75 34.36
CA TYR A 106 -5.23 8.70 35.19
C TYR A 106 -5.27 7.50 36.15
N ARG A 107 -4.71 6.35 35.77
CA ARG A 107 -4.62 5.16 36.64
C ARG A 107 -3.58 5.27 37.76
N HIS A 108 -2.52 6.07 37.57
CA HIS A 108 -1.39 6.15 38.51
C HIS A 108 -1.21 7.53 39.17
N GLY A 109 -2.00 8.54 38.84
CA GLY A 109 -1.85 9.90 39.38
C GLY A 109 -3.13 10.73 39.35
N ASN A 110 -3.57 11.09 40.56
CA ASN A 110 -4.62 12.04 40.96
C ASN A 110 -5.20 12.99 39.86
N PRO A 111 -6.54 13.03 39.63
CA PRO A 111 -7.20 13.88 38.64
C PRO A 111 -7.10 15.41 38.88
N LYS A 112 -6.46 15.87 39.95
CA LYS A 112 -6.36 17.29 40.33
C LYS A 112 -5.07 17.93 39.83
N ALA A 113 -4.92 18.07 38.52
CA ALA A 113 -3.98 19.01 37.92
C ALA A 113 -4.60 19.83 36.77
N SER A 114 -5.93 19.93 36.76
CA SER A 114 -6.62 20.97 35.98
C SER A 114 -6.48 22.31 36.70
N ARG A 115 -5.31 22.96 36.54
CA ARG A 115 -5.19 24.40 36.80
C ARG A 115 -5.89 25.13 35.66
N PHE A 116 -7.21 25.28 35.76
CA PHE A 116 -7.86 26.43 35.17
C PHE A 116 -7.50 27.66 36.03
N MET A 117 -6.40 28.33 35.70
CA MET A 117 -6.22 29.72 36.13
C MET A 117 -7.05 30.58 35.16
N ASN A 118 -8.28 30.85 35.56
CA ASN A 118 -9.05 31.96 35.01
C ASN A 118 -8.42 33.25 35.59
N THR A 119 -7.59 33.92 34.82
CA THR A 119 -7.26 35.33 35.07
C THR A 119 -8.37 36.17 34.46
N SER A 120 -9.40 36.43 35.25
CA SER A 120 -10.35 37.52 35.01
C SER A 120 -9.86 38.71 35.84
N GLY A 121 -9.85 39.90 35.22
CA GLY A 121 -9.37 41.15 35.80
C GLY A 121 -10.25 41.73 36.90
#